data_AF-A0A2P2LFZ0-F1
#
_entry.id   AF-A0A2P2LFZ0-F1
#
_cell.length_a   1.000
_cell.length_b   1.000
_cell.length_c   1.000
_cell.angle_alpha   90.00
_cell.angle_beta   90.00
_cell.angle_gamma   90.00
#
_symmetry.space_group_name_H-M   'P 1'
#
loop_
_entity.id
_entity.type
_entity.pdbx_description
1 polymer ?
#
loop_
_entity_poly.entity_id
_entity_poly.type
_entity_poly.pdbx_seq_one_letter_code
_entity_poly.pdbx_strand_id
1 'polypeptide(L)'
;MCNFPTIKDAADVAIATMLSGIQVSRVELMDEVQVRAVNIANGKDLPEVPTLMFEFIGTEAYAHEQTLIVQQIVSEHNGSDFVFAEDPQAKKELWKIRKEALWACFAMEPKFEAMISDVCVPLSRLADLISRSKQELDASPLVWYTRPE
;
A
#
# COMPACT_ATOMS: atom_id res chain seq x y z
N MET A 1 -2.46 5.63 7.24
CA MET A 1 -1.60 4.53 6.73
C MET A 1 -1.53 3.47 7.80
N CYS A 2 -1.50 2.20 7.42
CA CYS A 2 -1.23 1.11 8.35
C CYS A 2 -0.31 0.09 7.66
N ASN A 3 0.50 -0.58 8.47
CA ASN A 3 1.60 -1.42 8.03
C ASN A 3 1.28 -2.88 8.34
N PHE A 4 1.81 -3.81 7.55
CA PHE A 4 1.48 -5.23 7.65
C PHE A 4 2.73 -6.11 7.58
N PRO A 5 2.72 -7.29 8.25
CA PRO A 5 3.82 -8.24 8.15
C PRO A 5 3.97 -8.83 6.74
N THR A 6 2.84 -9.02 6.03
CA THR A 6 2.85 -9.56 4.68
C THR A 6 1.96 -8.77 3.72
N ILE A 7 2.25 -8.87 2.42
CA ILE A 7 1.42 -8.26 1.37
C ILE A 7 0.01 -8.86 1.34
N LYS A 8 -0.11 -10.13 1.77
CA LYS A 8 -1.39 -10.83 1.84
C LYS A 8 -2.27 -10.23 2.94
N ASP A 9 -1.72 -10.01 4.13
CA ASP A 9 -2.44 -9.39 5.25
C ASP A 9 -3.00 -8.02 4.85
N ALA A 10 -2.19 -7.20 4.17
CA ALA A 10 -2.63 -5.92 3.63
C ALA A 10 -3.77 -6.08 2.61
N ALA A 11 -3.64 -7.00 1.65
CA ALA A 11 -4.68 -7.22 0.66
C ALA A 11 -5.98 -7.79 1.28
N ASP A 12 -5.89 -8.65 2.28
CA ASP A 12 -7.04 -9.19 3.00
C ASP A 12 -7.81 -8.08 3.72
N VAL A 13 -7.12 -7.10 4.33
CA VAL A 13 -7.76 -5.91 4.92
C VAL A 13 -8.49 -5.07 3.87
N ALA A 14 -7.89 -4.83 2.71
CA ALA A 14 -8.53 -4.07 1.64
C ALA A 14 -9.83 -4.75 1.19
N ILE A 15 -9.80 -6.09 1.03
CA ILE A 15 -10.98 -6.91 0.72
C ILE A 15 -12.04 -6.79 1.82
N ALA A 16 -11.65 -7.03 3.08
CA ALA A 16 -12.57 -7.00 4.22
C ALA A 16 -13.22 -5.62 4.40
N THR A 17 -12.45 -4.54 4.23
CA THR A 17 -12.95 -3.16 4.26
C THR A 17 -14.04 -2.94 3.22
N MET A 18 -13.80 -3.36 1.97
CA MET A 18 -14.78 -3.22 0.89
C MET A 18 -16.03 -4.09 1.12
N LEU A 19 -15.85 -5.33 1.61
CA LEU A 19 -16.97 -6.25 1.88
C LEU A 19 -17.82 -5.82 3.08
N SER A 20 -17.25 -5.08 4.03
CA SER A 20 -17.99 -4.47 5.14
C SER A 20 -18.84 -3.24 4.71
N GLY A 21 -18.81 -2.87 3.43
CA GLY A 21 -19.59 -1.75 2.90
C GLY A 21 -19.03 -0.37 3.26
N ILE A 22 -17.82 -0.31 3.81
CA ILE A 22 -17.15 0.93 4.21
C ILE A 22 -16.81 1.72 2.95
N GLN A 23 -17.32 2.96 2.87
CA GLN A 23 -17.03 3.83 1.73
C GLN A 23 -15.72 4.58 1.93
N VAL A 24 -14.76 4.25 1.08
CA VAL A 24 -13.45 4.88 0.98
C VAL A 24 -13.34 5.57 -0.38
N SER A 25 -12.74 6.75 -0.41
CA SER A 25 -12.35 7.43 -1.66
C SER A 25 -11.34 6.58 -2.41
N ARG A 26 -10.32 6.11 -1.67
CA ARG A 26 -9.14 5.43 -2.18
C ARG A 26 -8.60 4.47 -1.14
N VAL A 27 -8.14 3.32 -1.62
CA VAL A 27 -7.29 2.39 -0.88
C VAL A 27 -6.13 2.05 -1.79
N GLU A 28 -4.93 2.45 -1.41
CA GLU A 28 -3.72 2.15 -2.16
C GLU A 28 -2.83 1.23 -1.36
N LEU A 29 -2.30 0.20 -2.02
CA LEU A 29 -1.26 -0.67 -1.51
C LEU A 29 0.11 -0.17 -1.99
N MET A 30 1.09 -0.22 -1.09
CA MET A 30 2.51 -0.21 -1.41
C MET A 30 3.16 -1.44 -0.79
N ASP A 31 3.97 -2.16 -1.54
CA ASP A 31 4.81 -3.20 -0.96
C ASP A 31 6.09 -2.62 -0.35
N GLU A 32 6.86 -3.46 0.32
CA GLU A 32 8.09 -3.05 1.00
C GLU A 32 9.12 -2.42 0.07
N VAL A 33 9.21 -2.89 -1.19
CA VAL A 33 10.14 -2.35 -2.18
C VAL A 33 9.73 -0.94 -2.59
N GLN A 34 8.42 -0.72 -2.82
CA GLN A 34 7.91 0.61 -3.12
C GLN A 34 8.10 1.59 -1.96
N VAL A 35 7.92 1.14 -0.72
CA VAL A 35 8.17 1.99 0.47
C VAL A 35 9.64 2.35 0.57
N ARG A 36 10.56 1.39 0.39
CA ARG A 36 12.00 1.65 0.34
C ARG A 36 12.37 2.66 -0.74
N ALA A 37 11.84 2.48 -1.95
CA ALA A 37 12.10 3.39 -3.07
C ALA A 37 11.67 4.82 -2.74
N VAL A 38 10.47 4.96 -2.17
CA VAL A 38 9.93 6.24 -1.71
C VAL A 38 10.81 6.88 -0.64
N ASN A 39 11.28 6.10 0.35
CA ASN A 39 12.16 6.59 1.40
C ASN A 39 13.43 7.22 0.82
N ILE A 40 14.07 6.51 -0.12
CA ILE A 40 15.29 6.97 -0.80
C ILE A 40 15.00 8.25 -1.60
N ALA A 41 13.96 8.25 -2.43
CA ALA A 41 13.66 9.36 -3.33
C ALA A 41 13.18 10.64 -2.61
N ASN A 42 12.49 10.50 -1.47
CA ASN A 42 11.86 11.60 -0.76
C ASN A 42 12.50 11.93 0.59
N GLY A 43 13.58 11.25 0.97
CA GLY A 43 14.24 11.42 2.26
C GLY A 43 13.30 11.12 3.44
N LYS A 44 12.51 10.05 3.34
CA LYS A 44 11.59 9.60 4.39
C LYS A 44 12.18 8.40 5.14
N ASP A 45 11.61 8.13 6.30
CA ASP A 45 11.98 7.01 7.17
C ASP A 45 10.71 6.20 7.53
N LEU A 46 9.95 5.83 6.50
CA LEU A 46 8.77 4.99 6.66
C LEU A 46 9.19 3.53 6.87
N PRO A 47 8.47 2.74 7.68
CA PRO A 47 8.76 1.31 7.83
C PRO A 47 8.69 0.58 6.47
N GLU A 48 9.79 -0.06 6.05
CA GLU A 48 9.90 -0.80 4.79
C GLU A 48 9.15 -2.14 4.85
N VAL A 49 7.83 -2.06 4.96
CA VAL A 49 6.91 -3.19 5.03
C VAL A 49 5.65 -2.88 4.21
N PRO A 50 4.88 -3.90 3.79
CA PRO A 50 3.60 -3.68 3.11
C PRO A 50 2.71 -2.68 3.85
N THR A 51 2.21 -1.68 3.13
CA THR A 51 1.50 -0.53 3.68
C THR A 51 0.22 -0.25 2.90
N LEU A 52 -0.90 -0.09 3.60
CA LEU A 52 -2.13 0.46 3.04
C LEU A 52 -2.29 1.94 3.36
N MET A 53 -2.80 2.67 2.37
CA MET A 53 -3.19 4.06 2.49
C MET A 53 -4.68 4.20 2.23
N PHE A 54 -5.42 4.75 3.20
CA PHE A 54 -6.85 4.99 3.11
C PHE A 54 -7.12 6.49 2.98
N GLU A 55 -8.02 6.87 2.07
CA GLU A 55 -8.69 8.17 2.07
C GLU A 55 -10.18 7.95 2.32
N PHE A 56 -10.66 8.44 3.45
CA PHE A 56 -12.09 8.42 3.79
C PHE A 56 -12.78 9.67 3.26
N ILE A 57 -14.03 9.52 2.83
CA ILE A 57 -14.89 10.62 2.36
C ILE A 57 -16.02 10.88 3.35
N GLY A 58 -16.60 12.08 3.30
CA GLY A 58 -17.79 12.43 4.07
C GLY A 58 -17.49 13.50 5.12
N THR A 59 -18.40 13.60 6.10
CA THR A 59 -18.21 14.48 7.26
C THR A 59 -17.10 13.94 8.15
N GLU A 60 -16.51 14.79 8.98
CA GLU A 60 -15.49 14.40 9.95
C GLU A 60 -15.98 13.27 10.87
N ALA A 61 -17.20 13.38 11.39
CA ALA A 61 -17.81 12.35 12.23
C ALA A 61 -17.94 11.00 11.51
N TYR A 62 -18.39 11.02 10.26
CA TYR A 62 -18.52 9.80 9.46
C TYR A 62 -17.14 9.18 9.15
N ALA A 63 -16.18 10.00 8.72
CA ALA A 63 -14.83 9.53 8.45
C ALA A 63 -14.17 8.93 9.70
N HIS A 64 -14.38 9.53 10.87
CA HIS A 64 -13.90 9.02 12.15
C HIS A 64 -14.54 7.67 12.50
N GLU A 65 -15.86 7.53 12.37
CA GLU A 65 -16.56 6.25 12.60
C GLU A 65 -16.04 5.15 11.68
N GLN A 66 -15.95 5.41 10.37
CA GLN A 66 -15.43 4.43 9.41
C GLN A 66 -13.98 4.04 9.72
N THR A 67 -13.16 5.01 10.13
CA THR A 67 -11.78 4.77 10.53
C THR A 67 -11.70 3.77 11.69
N LEU A 68 -12.53 3.91 12.72
CA LEU A 68 -12.55 2.98 13.87
C LEU A 68 -12.90 1.55 13.44
N ILE A 69 -13.85 1.40 12.50
CA ILE A 69 -14.23 0.09 11.98
C ILE A 69 -13.06 -0.52 11.19
N VAL A 70 -12.40 0.26 10.32
CA VAL A 70 -11.23 -0.22 9.57
C VAL A 70 -10.07 -0.57 10.51
N GLN A 71 -9.84 0.20 11.58
CA GLN A 71 -8.85 -0.14 12.60
C GLN A 71 -9.11 -1.50 13.23
N GLN A 72 -10.37 -1.84 13.51
CA GLN A 72 -10.72 -3.16 14.02
C GLN A 72 -10.41 -4.25 12.99
N ILE A 73 -10.79 -4.07 11.72
CA ILE A 73 -10.45 -5.01 10.64
C ILE A 73 -8.93 -5.20 10.52
N VAL A 74 -8.16 -4.11 10.62
CA VAL A 74 -6.69 -4.14 10.56
C VAL A 74 -6.09 -4.95 11.70
N SER A 75 -6.63 -4.79 12.92
CA SER A 75 -6.18 -5.55 14.09
C SER A 75 -6.45 -7.06 13.96
N GLU A 76 -7.51 -7.45 13.26
CA GLU A 76 -7.85 -8.85 12.99
C GLU A 76 -6.91 -9.50 11.96
N HIS A 77 -6.15 -8.70 11.21
CA HIS A 77 -5.24 -9.13 10.14
C HIS A 77 -3.77 -8.75 10.41
N ASN A 78 -3.36 -8.72 11.68
CA ASN A 78 -1.97 -8.46 12.10
C ASN A 78 -1.41 -7.09 11.69
N GLY A 79 -2.25 -6.14 11.29
CA GLY A 79 -1.80 -4.82 10.89
C GLY A 79 -1.47 -3.92 12.08
N SER A 80 -0.64 -2.91 11.83
CA SER A 80 -0.28 -1.90 12.83
C SER A 80 -1.41 -0.91 13.08
N ASP A 81 -1.26 -0.14 14.15
CA ASP A 81 -2.05 1.07 14.36
C ASP A 81 -1.94 2.03 13.16
N PHE A 82 -2.99 2.83 12.99
CA PHE A 82 -3.03 3.83 11.93
C PHE A 82 -2.14 5.03 12.25
N VAL A 83 -1.35 5.44 11.27
CA VAL A 83 -0.73 6.76 11.21
C VAL A 83 -1.64 7.68 10.41
N PHE A 84 -2.16 8.72 11.07
CA PHE A 84 -3.08 9.69 10.48
C PHE A 84 -2.35 10.93 9.95
N ALA A 85 -2.86 11.47 8.86
CA ALA A 85 -2.57 12.83 8.42
C ALA A 85 -3.90 13.58 8.32
N GLU A 86 -4.14 14.49 9.25
CA GLU A 86 -5.36 15.30 9.27
C GLU A 86 -5.18 16.62 8.51
N ASP A 87 -3.98 17.21 8.64
CA ASP A 87 -3.58 18.43 7.95
C ASP A 87 -3.61 18.27 6.42
N PRO A 88 -4.25 19.20 5.68
CA PRO A 88 -4.34 19.12 4.22
C PRO A 88 -2.99 19.03 3.51
N GLN A 89 -1.94 19.69 4.02
CA GLN A 89 -0.62 19.65 3.40
C GLN A 89 0.05 18.29 3.65
N ALA A 90 -0.08 17.73 4.85
CA ALA A 90 0.38 16.37 5.16
C ALA A 90 -0.35 15.31 4.30
N LYS A 91 -1.67 15.44 4.12
CA LYS A 91 -2.45 14.57 3.21
C LYS A 91 -1.92 14.65 1.78
N LYS A 92 -1.73 15.87 1.27
CA LYS A 92 -1.23 16.11 -0.09
C LYS A 92 0.16 15.49 -0.28
N GLU A 93 1.03 15.64 0.71
CA GLU A 93 2.38 15.05 0.69
C GLU A 93 2.34 13.53 0.67
N LEU A 94 1.51 12.89 1.52
CA LEU A 94 1.34 11.43 1.51
C LEU A 94 0.87 10.92 0.16
N TRP A 95 -0.14 11.56 -0.44
CA TRP A 95 -0.66 11.15 -1.75
C TRP A 95 0.32 11.44 -2.89
N LYS A 96 1.11 12.51 -2.79
CA LYS A 96 2.20 12.79 -3.73
C LYS A 96 3.24 11.67 -3.70
N ILE A 97 3.68 11.28 -2.52
CA ILE A 97 4.63 10.18 -2.31
C ILE A 97 4.13 8.89 -2.98
N ARG A 98 2.86 8.52 -2.76
CA ARG A 98 2.29 7.32 -3.38
C ARG A 98 2.23 7.39 -4.90
N LYS A 99 1.96 8.58 -5.45
CA LYS A 99 1.93 8.83 -6.90
C LYS A 99 3.32 8.74 -7.53
N GLU A 100 4.35 9.08 -6.77
CA GLU A 100 5.74 9.08 -7.21
C GLU A 100 6.43 7.70 -7.05
N ALA A 101 5.80 6.73 -6.38
CA ALA A 101 6.37 5.43 -6.08
C ALA A 101 6.96 4.70 -7.30
N LEU A 102 6.28 4.74 -8.45
CA LEU A 102 6.79 4.15 -9.70
C LEU A 102 8.12 4.78 -10.13
N TRP A 103 8.19 6.11 -10.14
CA TRP A 103 9.39 6.86 -10.53
C TRP A 103 10.52 6.67 -9.51
N ALA A 104 10.16 6.57 -8.23
CA ALA A 104 11.10 6.23 -7.18
C ALA A 104 11.71 4.84 -7.41
N CYS A 105 10.90 3.85 -7.80
CA CYS A 105 11.40 2.51 -8.12
C CYS A 105 12.35 2.55 -9.33
N PHE A 106 12.00 3.29 -10.38
CA PHE A 106 12.85 3.45 -11.55
C PHE A 106 14.20 4.09 -11.21
N ALA A 107 14.21 5.08 -10.32
CA ALA A 107 15.44 5.76 -9.89
C ALA A 107 16.41 4.84 -9.12
N MET A 108 15.94 3.73 -8.53
CA MET A 108 16.80 2.75 -7.87
C MET A 108 17.66 1.96 -8.87
N GLU A 109 17.20 1.79 -10.11
CA GLU A 109 17.84 0.94 -11.11
C GLU A 109 17.95 1.66 -12.48
N PRO A 110 18.79 2.70 -12.59
CA PRO A 110 18.83 3.61 -13.75
C PRO A 110 19.30 2.98 -15.06
N LYS A 111 19.78 1.73 -15.03
CA LYS A 111 20.24 0.97 -16.20
C LYS A 111 19.15 0.07 -16.80
N PHE A 112 17.99 -0.01 -16.16
CA PHE A 112 16.88 -0.87 -16.56
C PHE A 112 15.72 -0.03 -17.08
N GLU A 113 14.80 -0.69 -17.80
CA GLU A 113 13.54 -0.10 -18.23
C GLU A 113 12.39 -0.63 -17.37
N ALA A 114 11.40 0.22 -17.09
CA ALA A 114 10.23 -0.19 -16.33
C ALA A 114 9.28 -1.03 -17.20
N MET A 115 8.94 -2.22 -16.73
CA MET A 115 7.86 -3.03 -17.28
C MET A 115 6.65 -2.91 -16.36
N ILE A 116 5.56 -2.35 -16.87
CA ILE A 116 4.34 -2.09 -16.10
C ILE A 116 3.17 -2.78 -16.79
N SER A 117 2.33 -3.44 -16.01
CA SER A 117 1.07 -4.02 -16.46
C SER A 117 -0.02 -3.67 -15.46
N ASP A 118 -1.25 -3.58 -15.94
CA ASP A 118 -2.43 -3.34 -15.12
C ASP A 118 -3.47 -4.41 -15.44
N VAL A 119 -4.08 -4.98 -14.40
CA VAL A 119 -5.05 -6.06 -14.51
C VAL A 119 -6.16 -5.87 -13.48
N CYS A 120 -7.40 -6.05 -13.91
CA CYS A 120 -8.55 -6.15 -13.03
C CYS A 120 -8.75 -7.61 -12.61
N VAL A 121 -8.92 -7.84 -11.31
CA VAL A 121 -9.13 -9.19 -10.74
C VAL A 121 -10.39 -9.23 -9.89
N PRO A 122 -11.03 -10.40 -9.71
CA PRO A 122 -12.12 -10.54 -8.75
C PRO A 122 -11.65 -10.18 -7.33
N LEU A 123 -12.43 -9.37 -6.61
CA LEU A 123 -12.08 -8.93 -5.25
C LEU A 123 -11.80 -10.12 -4.31
N SER A 124 -12.59 -11.19 -4.41
CA SER A 124 -12.41 -12.41 -3.62
C SER A 124 -11.11 -13.18 -3.89
N ARG A 125 -10.37 -12.81 -4.94
CA ARG A 125 -9.09 -13.43 -5.33
C ARG A 125 -7.92 -12.45 -5.27
N LEU A 126 -8.16 -11.20 -4.89
CA LEU A 126 -7.17 -10.12 -4.93
C LEU A 126 -5.92 -10.46 -4.10
N ALA A 127 -6.10 -10.88 -2.84
CA ALA A 127 -4.98 -11.19 -1.94
C ALA A 127 -4.14 -12.38 -2.41
N ASP A 128 -4.80 -13.44 -2.89
CA ASP A 128 -4.12 -14.62 -3.44
C ASP A 128 -3.32 -14.25 -4.70
N LEU A 129 -3.91 -13.44 -5.59
CA LEU A 129 -3.28 -13.04 -6.84
C LEU A 129 -2.09 -12.12 -6.59
N ILE A 130 -2.19 -11.12 -5.70
CA ILE A 130 -1.07 -10.26 -5.33
C ILE A 130 0.07 -11.10 -4.74
N SER A 131 -0.25 -11.98 -3.79
CA SER A 131 0.76 -12.83 -3.13
C SER A 131 1.46 -13.76 -4.12
N ARG A 132 0.69 -14.38 -5.02
CA ARG A 132 1.22 -15.26 -6.07
C ARG A 132 2.06 -14.49 -7.08
N SER A 133 1.61 -13.32 -7.54
CA SER A 133 2.38 -12.47 -8.46
C SER A 133 3.71 -12.08 -7.86
N LYS A 134 3.75 -11.76 -6.55
CA LYS A 134 5.01 -11.48 -5.84
C LYS A 134 5.94 -12.69 -5.83
N GLN A 135 5.44 -13.89 -5.54
CA GLN A 135 6.23 -15.13 -5.59
C GLN A 135 6.74 -15.46 -7.01
N GLU A 136 5.92 -15.25 -8.03
CA GLU A 136 6.30 -15.47 -9.43
C GLU A 136 7.36 -14.45 -9.88
N LEU A 137 7.26 -13.20 -9.42
CA LEU A 137 8.29 -12.20 -9.62
C LEU A 137 9.59 -12.61 -8.91
N ASP A 138 9.56 -13.08 -7.65
CA ASP A 138 10.73 -13.54 -6.88
C ASP A 138 11.51 -14.63 -7.62
N ALA A 139 10.76 -15.56 -8.25
CA ALA A 139 11.31 -16.67 -9.01
C ALA A 139 11.74 -16.29 -10.44
N SER A 140 11.42 -15.08 -10.90
CA SER A 140 11.72 -14.60 -12.25
C SER A 140 13.13 -13.98 -12.33
N PRO A 141 13.71 -13.85 -13.53
CA PRO A 141 14.94 -13.09 -13.75
C PRO A 141 14.71 -11.57 -13.77
N LEU A 142 13.48 -11.09 -13.55
CA LEU A 142 13.18 -9.67 -13.56
C LEU A 142 13.70 -9.00 -12.29
N VAL A 143 14.23 -7.79 -12.45
CA VAL A 143 14.59 -6.96 -11.32
C VAL A 143 13.32 -6.30 -10.78
N TRP A 144 12.91 -6.71 -9.60
CA TRP A 144 11.76 -6.14 -8.90
C TRP A 144 11.99 -5.99 -7.39
N TYR A 145 13.04 -6.61 -6.85
CA TYR A 145 13.57 -6.39 -5.50
C TYR A 145 15.03 -5.96 -5.59
N THR A 146 15.41 -4.91 -4.87
CA THR A 146 16.81 -4.55 -4.67
C THR A 146 17.42 -5.59 -3.73
N ARG A 147 18.12 -6.60 -4.28
CA ARG A 147 18.92 -7.54 -3.50
C ARG A 147 19.79 -6.75 -2.50
N PRO A 148 19.72 -7.04 -1.18
CA PRO A 148 20.85 -6.72 -0.34
C PRO A 148 22.04 -7.52 -0.88
N GLU A 149 23.19 -6.87 -1.03
CA GLU A 149 24.46 -7.55 -1.35
C GLU A 149 24.76 -8.66 -0.32
#